data_AF-A0A316HLW8-F1
#
_entry.id   AF-A0A316HLW8-F1
#
_cell.length_a   1.000
_cell.length_b   1.000
_cell.length_c   1.000
_cell.angle_alpha   90.00
_cell.angle_beta   90.00
_cell.angle_gamma   90.00
#
_symmetry.space_group_name_H-M   'P 1'
#
loop_
_entity.id
_entity.type
_entity.pdbx_description
1 polymer ?
#
loop_
_entity_poly.entity_id
_entity_poly.type
_entity_poly.pdbx_seq_one_letter_code
_entity_poly.pdbx_strand_id
1 'polypeptide(L)'
;MITPEIPQLDPLRLQIRKHALLNEISSKPSRRWWRFTVPATALVAAVAVTLVLWTPTNQDAYASWTAEPRAPGDLAPVLADCTKTLDRHDAQGEGNRPNWPAPREVSVVDQRGDLTMVLFTGPQSEMLCLRTPKGVAMSGHGNATGREPLGDRLFADFAGQMGMTDVNTRNSMSVLTGRVSPKVGKVVIGTEDGLEVTATVGNGWVVAWWPSLGKPKHVRLYDEAGGVLQTSPIPVRVR
;
A
#
# COMPACT_ATOMS: atom_id res chain seq x y z
N MET A 1 -42.44 -13.09 11.83
CA MET A 1 -41.50 -13.12 10.68
C MET A 1 -42.15 -12.35 9.55
N ILE A 2 -41.58 -11.21 9.15
CA ILE A 2 -42.07 -10.41 8.02
C ILE A 2 -41.10 -10.67 6.86
N THR A 3 -41.54 -11.39 5.84
CA THR A 3 -40.78 -11.54 4.59
C THR A 3 -40.97 -10.28 3.74
N PRO A 4 -39.90 -9.55 3.38
CA PRO A 4 -40.01 -8.40 2.51
C PRO A 4 -40.49 -8.85 1.13
N GLU A 5 -41.54 -8.21 0.64
CA GLU A 5 -42.13 -8.46 -0.66
C GLU A 5 -41.18 -7.95 -1.75
N ILE A 6 -40.75 -8.85 -2.64
CA ILE A 6 -39.84 -8.52 -3.74
C ILE A 6 -40.64 -7.71 -4.77
N PRO A 7 -40.25 -6.46 -5.08
CA PRO A 7 -40.98 -5.65 -6.04
C PRO A 7 -40.97 -6.32 -7.41
N GLN A 8 -42.17 -6.54 -7.96
CA GLN A 8 -42.37 -7.07 -9.30
C GLN A 8 -41.74 -6.11 -10.31
N LEU A 9 -40.70 -6.58 -11.01
CA LEU A 9 -40.03 -5.81 -12.04
C LEU A 9 -40.94 -5.72 -13.28
N ASP A 10 -41.15 -4.50 -13.76
CA ASP A 10 -41.89 -4.22 -14.99
C ASP A 10 -41.32 -5.03 -16.18
N PRO A 11 -42.14 -5.88 -16.84
CA PRO A 11 -41.69 -6.72 -17.95
C PRO A 11 -41.14 -5.91 -19.13
N LEU A 12 -41.57 -4.66 -19.32
CA LEU A 12 -41.04 -3.78 -20.36
C LEU A 12 -39.59 -3.37 -20.08
N ARG A 13 -39.27 -3.02 -18.82
CA ARG A 13 -37.90 -2.69 -18.41
C ARG A 13 -36.95 -3.88 -18.56
N LEU A 14 -37.44 -5.10 -18.30
CA LEU A 14 -36.66 -6.32 -18.52
C LEU A 14 -36.38 -6.56 -20.02
N GLN A 15 -37.37 -6.35 -20.89
CA GLN A 15 -37.17 -6.51 -22.34
C GLN A 15 -36.20 -5.47 -22.93
N ILE A 16 -36.27 -4.22 -22.48
CA ILE A 16 -35.36 -3.15 -22.92
C ILE A 16 -33.92 -3.48 -22.52
N ARG A 17 -33.68 -3.89 -21.27
CA ARG A 17 -32.34 -4.28 -20.80
C ARG A 17 -31.79 -5.48 -21.55
N LYS A 18 -32.64 -6.47 -21.86
CA LYS A 18 -32.24 -7.64 -22.64
C LYS A 18 -31.79 -7.27 -24.06
N HIS A 19 -32.52 -6.37 -24.73
CA HIS A 19 -32.15 -5.91 -26.08
C HIS A 19 -30.86 -5.08 -26.09
N ALA A 20 -30.65 -4.23 -25.08
CA ALA A 20 -29.42 -3.45 -24.95
C ALA A 20 -28.18 -4.37 -24.81
N LEU A 21 -28.28 -5.39 -23.94
CA LEU A 21 -27.20 -6.38 -23.76
C LEU A 21 -26.91 -7.19 -25.02
N LEU A 22 -27.94 -7.61 -25.76
CA LEU A 22 -27.75 -8.36 -27.00
C LEU A 22 -27.09 -7.51 -28.10
N ASN A 23 -27.41 -6.21 -28.18
CA ASN A 23 -26.78 -5.31 -29.12
C ASN A 23 -25.29 -5.08 -28.80
N GLU A 24 -24.95 -4.94 -27.52
CA GLU A 24 -23.56 -4.78 -27.07
C GLU A 24 -22.73 -6.04 -27.40
N ILE A 25 -23.28 -7.24 -27.17
CA ILE A 25 -22.61 -8.51 -27.52
C ILE A 25 -22.48 -8.70 -29.04
N SER A 26 -23.44 -8.21 -29.83
CA SER A 26 -23.42 -8.35 -31.30
C SER A 26 -22.42 -7.42 -31.98
N SER A 27 -21.92 -6.40 -31.28
CA SER A 27 -20.91 -5.47 -31.79
C SER A 27 -19.50 -6.10 -31.86
N LYS A 28 -19.37 -7.22 -32.58
CA LYS A 28 -18.05 -7.73 -32.98
C LYS A 28 -17.47 -6.79 -34.04
N PRO A 29 -16.19 -6.37 -33.92
CA PRO A 29 -15.54 -5.60 -34.97
C PRO A 29 -15.50 -6.43 -36.24
N SER A 30 -16.06 -5.89 -37.33
CA SER A 30 -16.08 -6.53 -38.63
C SER A 30 -14.64 -6.58 -39.19
N ARG A 31 -13.95 -7.70 -38.97
CA ARG A 31 -12.71 -8.05 -39.67
C ARG A 31 -13.04 -8.34 -41.14
N ARG A 32 -13.20 -7.27 -41.91
CA ARG A 32 -13.44 -7.31 -43.36
C ARG A 32 -12.20 -6.81 -44.10
N TRP A 33 -11.17 -7.65 -44.21
CA TRP A 33 -10.36 -7.71 -45.44
C TRP A 33 -9.54 -9.01 -45.49
N TRP A 34 -10.13 -10.03 -46.08
CA TRP A 34 -9.42 -11.17 -46.65
C TRP A 34 -8.98 -10.79 -48.08
N ARG A 35 -7.72 -11.07 -48.44
CA ARG A 35 -7.30 -11.85 -49.63
C ARG A 35 -5.85 -11.54 -50.02
N PHE A 36 -4.91 -12.36 -49.56
CA PHE A 36 -3.79 -12.84 -50.38
C PHE A 36 -3.43 -14.25 -49.93
N THR A 37 -3.69 -15.21 -50.81
CA THR A 37 -3.26 -16.61 -50.74
C THR A 37 -1.88 -16.73 -51.39
N VAL A 38 -0.90 -17.30 -50.67
CA VAL A 38 0.40 -17.75 -51.22
C VAL A 38 0.69 -19.15 -50.63
N PRO A 39 1.18 -20.11 -51.43
CA PRO A 39 1.19 -21.53 -51.07
C PRO A 39 2.36 -21.91 -50.15
N ALA A 40 2.17 -23.01 -49.43
CA ALA A 40 3.12 -23.60 -48.50
C ALA A 40 4.40 -24.09 -49.21
N THR A 41 5.56 -23.57 -48.78
CA THR A 41 6.85 -24.24 -48.90
C THR A 41 7.61 -24.08 -47.58
N ALA A 42 8.18 -25.20 -47.14
CA ALA A 42 8.84 -25.35 -45.85
C ALA A 42 10.11 -24.48 -45.73
N LEU A 43 10.24 -23.81 -44.58
CA LEU A 43 11.54 -23.37 -44.05
C LEU A 43 11.42 -23.34 -42.52
N VAL A 44 11.84 -24.44 -41.91
CA VAL A 44 12.22 -24.50 -40.49
C VAL A 44 13.55 -23.75 -40.38
N ALA A 45 13.50 -22.46 -40.01
CA ALA A 45 14.68 -21.70 -39.61
C ALA A 45 14.24 -20.50 -38.76
N ALA A 46 14.54 -20.60 -37.46
CA ALA A 46 14.74 -19.52 -36.48
C ALA A 46 14.08 -18.15 -36.78
N VAL A 47 12.91 -17.91 -36.18
CA VAL A 47 12.56 -16.57 -35.68
C VAL A 47 12.47 -16.67 -34.17
N ALA A 48 13.63 -16.89 -33.55
CA ALA A 48 13.83 -16.60 -32.15
C ALA A 48 14.45 -15.20 -32.06
N VAL A 49 13.85 -14.37 -31.20
CA VAL A 49 14.44 -13.18 -30.58
C VAL A 49 14.53 -11.90 -31.44
N THR A 50 13.42 -11.16 -31.56
CA THR A 50 13.44 -9.67 -31.49
C THR A 50 12.16 -9.13 -30.85
N LEU A 51 11.73 -9.70 -29.71
CA LEU A 51 10.80 -9.05 -28.78
C LEU A 51 11.44 -8.79 -27.40
N VAL A 52 12.77 -8.72 -27.38
CA VAL A 52 13.50 -8.07 -26.30
C VAL A 52 13.87 -6.71 -26.87
N LEU A 53 13.29 -5.63 -26.35
CA LEU A 53 13.86 -4.26 -26.34
C LEU A 53 12.84 -3.16 -25.99
N TRP A 54 11.64 -3.50 -25.52
CA TRP A 54 10.78 -2.53 -24.83
C TRP A 54 10.22 -3.13 -23.53
N THR A 55 11.08 -3.75 -22.73
CA THR A 55 10.87 -3.69 -21.28
C THR A 55 11.25 -2.27 -20.87
N PRO A 56 10.31 -1.43 -20.39
CA PRO A 56 10.67 -0.15 -19.82
C PRO A 56 11.73 -0.41 -18.75
N THR A 57 12.94 0.08 -18.96
CA THR A 57 14.06 -0.10 -18.01
C THR A 57 13.86 0.70 -16.73
N ASN A 58 12.76 1.45 -16.63
CA ASN A 58 12.19 1.92 -15.38
C ASN A 58 11.05 0.97 -15.00
N GLN A 59 11.37 -0.15 -14.36
CA GLN A 59 10.36 -0.77 -13.50
C GLN A 59 10.16 0.21 -12.35
N ASP A 60 9.16 1.07 -12.49
CA ASP A 60 8.70 1.90 -11.37
C ASP A 60 8.39 0.93 -10.23
N ALA A 61 9.00 1.14 -9.06
CA ALA A 61 8.82 0.22 -7.93
C ALA A 61 7.33 0.04 -7.56
N TYR A 62 6.51 1.03 -7.93
CA TYR A 62 5.04 1.01 -7.88
C TYR A 62 4.36 -0.03 -8.76
N ALA A 63 4.95 -0.42 -9.90
CA ALA A 63 4.41 -1.47 -10.77
C ALA A 63 4.39 -2.83 -10.08
N SER A 64 5.26 -3.03 -9.08
CA SER A 64 5.36 -4.25 -8.28
C SER A 64 4.69 -4.16 -6.90
N TRP A 65 4.01 -3.05 -6.61
CA TRP A 65 3.28 -2.87 -5.36
C TRP A 65 2.03 -3.76 -5.27
N THR A 66 1.75 -4.28 -4.09
CA THR A 66 0.55 -5.06 -3.77
C THR A 66 -0.14 -4.51 -2.53
N ALA A 67 -1.46 -4.62 -2.46
CA ALA A 67 -2.24 -4.18 -1.31
C ALA A 67 -1.99 -5.01 -0.04
N GLU A 68 -1.58 -6.26 -0.20
CA GLU A 68 -1.17 -7.14 0.90
C GLU A 68 0.36 -7.15 1.04
N PRO A 69 0.88 -7.11 2.29
CA PRO A 69 2.30 -7.22 2.53
C PRO A 69 2.79 -8.65 2.26
N ARG A 70 4.07 -8.78 1.97
CA ARG A 70 4.74 -10.08 1.84
C ARG A 70 5.77 -10.23 2.94
N ALA A 71 6.14 -11.48 3.23
CA ALA A 71 7.28 -11.73 4.11
C ALA A 71 8.53 -11.05 3.52
N PRO A 72 9.30 -10.30 4.33
CA PRO A 72 10.49 -9.64 3.86
C PRO A 72 11.57 -10.64 3.45
N GLY A 73 12.41 -10.24 2.49
CA GLY A 73 13.62 -10.97 2.10
C GLY A 73 14.77 -10.76 3.09
N ASP A 74 16.01 -10.77 2.59
CA ASP A 74 17.17 -10.41 3.42
C ASP A 74 17.11 -8.93 3.82
N LEU A 75 16.91 -8.69 5.12
CA LEU A 75 16.78 -7.37 5.70
C LEU A 75 18.11 -6.77 6.17
N ALA A 76 19.18 -7.55 6.29
CA ALA A 76 20.45 -7.07 6.80
C ALA A 76 20.98 -5.82 6.05
N PRO A 77 21.04 -5.78 4.70
CA PRO A 77 21.50 -4.60 3.99
C PRO A 77 20.54 -3.41 4.15
N VAL A 78 19.23 -3.67 4.21
CA VAL A 78 18.21 -2.63 4.39
C VAL A 78 18.37 -1.95 5.75
N LEU A 79 18.48 -2.75 6.81
CA LEU A 79 18.67 -2.26 8.17
C LEU A 79 19.98 -1.48 8.30
N ALA A 80 21.07 -1.98 7.73
CA ALA A 80 22.36 -1.26 7.74
C ALA A 80 22.27 0.13 7.08
N ASP A 81 21.64 0.22 5.90
CA ASP A 81 21.46 1.50 5.20
C ASP A 81 20.56 2.48 5.95
N CYS A 82 19.47 1.97 6.54
CA CYS A 82 18.56 2.76 7.36
C CYS A 82 19.24 3.27 8.64
N THR A 83 19.92 2.41 9.39
CA THR A 83 20.64 2.78 10.62
C THR A 83 21.74 3.81 10.32
N LYS A 84 22.52 3.61 9.25
CA LYS A 84 23.53 4.58 8.82
C LYS A 84 22.93 5.96 8.50
N THR A 85 21.73 5.99 7.91
CA THR A 85 21.05 7.26 7.58
C THR A 85 20.49 7.93 8.82
N LEU A 86 19.94 7.14 9.74
CA LEU A 86 19.50 7.60 11.06
C LEU A 86 20.66 8.19 11.88
N ASP A 87 21.82 7.51 11.92
CA ASP A 87 23.02 8.00 12.62
C ASP A 87 23.52 9.33 12.07
N ARG A 88 23.49 9.51 10.74
CA ARG A 88 23.84 10.78 10.11
C ARG A 88 22.89 11.90 10.50
N HIS A 89 21.59 11.61 10.56
CA HIS A 89 20.59 12.59 10.96
C HIS A 89 20.75 13.00 12.42
N ASP A 90 21.01 12.03 13.31
CA ASP A 90 21.30 12.24 14.72
C ASP A 90 22.57 13.10 14.91
N ALA A 91 23.65 12.78 14.19
CA ALA A 91 24.91 13.51 14.27
C ALA A 91 24.87 14.93 13.69
N GLN A 92 24.04 15.19 12.67
CA GLN A 92 23.88 16.52 12.08
C GLN A 92 23.08 17.47 12.99
N GLY A 93 22.26 16.92 13.88
CA GLY A 93 21.30 17.68 14.68
C GLY A 93 20.19 18.30 13.83
N GLU A 94 19.03 18.55 14.43
CA GLU A 94 17.85 19.04 13.70
C GLU A 94 17.68 20.58 13.70
N GLY A 95 18.76 21.35 13.91
CA GLY A 95 18.71 22.82 13.95
C GLY A 95 17.67 23.35 14.96
N ASN A 96 16.59 23.98 14.47
CA ASN A 96 15.49 24.54 15.27
C ASN A 96 14.36 23.55 15.62
N ARG A 97 14.46 22.25 15.28
CA ARG A 97 13.42 21.28 15.65
C ARG A 97 13.63 20.76 17.07
N PRO A 98 12.57 20.27 17.74
CA PRO A 98 12.73 19.70 19.07
C PRO A 98 13.67 18.49 19.00
N ASN A 99 14.71 18.51 19.84
CA ASN A 99 15.69 17.43 19.91
C ASN A 99 15.12 16.28 20.74
N TRP A 100 14.49 15.30 20.09
CA TRP A 100 14.16 14.01 20.71
C TRP A 100 15.25 12.98 20.35
N PRO A 101 15.55 12.03 21.25
CA PRO A 101 16.48 10.94 20.94
C PRO A 101 16.05 10.19 19.67
N ALA A 102 17.03 9.83 18.83
CA ALA A 102 16.77 9.01 17.66
C ALA A 102 16.23 7.63 18.08
N PRO A 103 15.10 7.17 17.51
CA PRO A 103 14.52 5.88 17.86
C PRO A 103 15.38 4.74 17.30
N ARG A 104 15.61 3.69 18.09
CA ARG A 104 16.55 2.60 17.72
C ARG A 104 15.89 1.23 17.62
N GLU A 105 14.67 1.07 18.11
CA GLU A 105 13.96 -0.20 18.08
C GLU A 105 13.29 -0.41 16.72
N VAL A 106 13.60 -1.51 16.03
CA VAL A 106 12.88 -1.87 14.80
C VAL A 106 11.54 -2.50 15.19
N SER A 107 10.44 -1.80 14.92
CA SER A 107 9.11 -2.29 15.29
C SER A 107 8.38 -2.98 14.15
N VAL A 108 8.50 -2.46 12.92
CA VAL A 108 7.80 -2.99 11.75
C VAL A 108 8.70 -2.90 10.52
N VAL A 109 8.67 -3.94 9.68
CA VAL A 109 9.27 -3.92 8.35
C VAL A 109 8.22 -4.35 7.32
N ASP A 110 7.88 -3.47 6.38
CA ASP A 110 6.92 -3.73 5.29
C ASP A 110 7.67 -3.73 3.96
N GLN A 111 7.63 -4.84 3.22
CA GLN A 111 8.24 -4.96 1.90
C GLN A 111 7.18 -5.22 0.83
N ARG A 112 7.12 -4.35 -0.20
CA ARG A 112 6.25 -4.52 -1.37
C ARG A 112 7.01 -4.09 -2.61
N GLY A 113 7.07 -4.97 -3.59
CA GLY A 113 7.98 -4.78 -4.71
C GLY A 113 9.44 -4.63 -4.26
N ASP A 114 10.10 -3.63 -4.83
CA ASP A 114 11.48 -3.25 -4.50
C ASP A 114 11.58 -2.22 -3.36
N LEU A 115 10.44 -1.82 -2.79
CA LEU A 115 10.40 -0.87 -1.67
C LEU A 115 10.30 -1.62 -0.35
N THR A 116 11.16 -1.24 0.59
CA THR A 116 11.12 -1.73 1.97
C THR A 116 11.02 -0.54 2.93
N MET A 117 9.98 -0.53 3.75
CA MET A 117 9.82 0.40 4.85
C MET A 117 10.27 -0.24 6.15
N VAL A 118 11.06 0.50 6.92
CA VAL A 118 11.46 0.12 8.28
C VAL A 118 11.00 1.22 9.23
N LEU A 119 10.15 0.86 10.18
CA LEU A 119 9.72 1.77 11.24
C LEU A 119 10.59 1.54 12.48
N PHE A 120 11.38 2.56 12.81
CA PHE A 120 12.08 2.66 14.07
C PHE A 120 11.22 3.39 15.09
N THR A 121 11.16 2.89 16.31
CA THR A 121 10.38 3.51 17.39
C THR A 121 11.23 3.70 18.64
N GLY A 122 10.76 4.63 19.47
CA GLY A 122 11.37 4.99 20.74
C GLY A 122 10.35 5.72 21.62
N PRO A 123 10.70 6.07 22.86
CA PRO A 123 9.76 6.63 23.82
C PRO A 123 9.12 7.96 23.36
N GLN A 124 9.87 8.78 22.64
CA GLN A 124 9.47 10.13 22.23
C GLN A 124 9.33 10.31 20.72
N SER A 125 9.83 9.38 19.92
CA SER A 125 9.98 9.55 18.47
C SER A 125 9.76 8.26 17.71
N GLU A 126 9.40 8.39 16.44
CA GLU A 126 9.41 7.32 15.45
C GLU A 126 10.06 7.85 14.18
N MET A 127 10.81 6.98 13.50
CA MET A 127 11.47 7.28 12.24
C MET A 127 11.12 6.20 11.24
N LEU A 128 10.50 6.59 10.15
CA LEU A 128 10.23 5.73 9.02
C LEU A 128 11.37 5.87 8.00
N CYS A 129 12.04 4.77 7.73
CA CYS A 129 13.02 4.64 6.66
C CYS A 129 12.35 3.97 5.45
N LEU A 130 12.43 4.60 4.28
CA LEU A 130 12.07 3.99 3.00
C LEU A 130 13.35 3.65 2.24
N ARG A 131 13.62 2.36 2.06
CA ARG A 131 14.67 1.86 1.17
C ARG A 131 14.10 1.53 -0.20
N THR A 132 14.75 2.05 -1.23
CA THR A 132 14.49 1.80 -2.67
C THR A 132 15.81 1.39 -3.31
N PRO A 133 15.88 0.74 -4.48
CA PRO A 133 17.18 0.38 -5.08
C PRO A 133 18.20 1.54 -5.19
N LYS A 134 17.72 2.77 -5.41
CA LYS A 134 18.57 3.96 -5.58
C LYS A 134 19.00 4.65 -4.28
N GLY A 135 18.39 4.34 -3.14
CA GLY A 135 18.77 4.97 -1.87
C GLY A 135 17.73 4.86 -0.75
N VAL A 136 17.91 5.72 0.26
CA VAL A 136 17.07 5.79 1.46
C VAL A 136 16.43 7.18 1.57
N ALA A 137 15.13 7.23 1.82
CA ALA A 137 14.43 8.40 2.36
C ALA A 137 14.07 8.16 3.82
N MET A 138 13.96 9.25 4.58
CA MET A 138 13.66 9.19 6.01
C MET A 138 12.64 10.25 6.39
N SER A 139 11.66 9.88 7.20
CA SER A 139 10.63 10.76 7.76
C SER A 139 10.48 10.47 9.24
N GLY A 140 10.31 11.50 10.06
CA GLY A 140 10.27 11.38 11.51
C GLY A 140 9.10 12.13 12.11
N HIS A 141 8.55 11.61 13.19
CA HIS A 141 7.61 12.31 14.06
C HIS A 141 7.99 12.07 15.51
N GLY A 142 7.79 13.08 16.36
CA GLY A 142 8.08 12.97 17.77
C GLY A 142 7.22 13.89 18.63
N ASN A 143 7.18 13.57 19.91
CA ASN A 143 6.57 14.36 20.96
C ASN A 143 7.55 14.44 22.14
N ALA A 144 7.96 15.66 22.50
CA ALA A 144 8.88 15.91 23.62
C ALA A 144 8.32 15.40 24.96
N THR A 145 7.00 15.35 25.14
CA THR A 145 6.39 14.81 26.36
C THR A 145 6.30 13.27 26.36
N GLY A 146 6.79 12.61 25.31
CA GLY A 146 6.58 11.19 25.09
C GLY A 146 5.19 10.88 24.55
N ARG A 147 4.94 9.59 24.32
CA ARG A 147 3.63 9.08 23.89
C ARG A 147 2.85 8.56 25.09
N GLU A 148 1.55 8.86 25.12
CA GLU A 148 0.65 8.25 26.09
C GLU A 148 0.60 6.72 25.88
N PRO A 149 0.66 5.90 26.94
CA PRO A 149 0.47 4.46 26.84
C PRO A 149 -0.83 4.11 26.13
N LEU A 150 -0.84 3.03 25.34
CA LEU A 150 -2.04 2.61 24.63
C LEU A 150 -3.18 2.24 25.61
N GLY A 151 -2.84 1.62 26.74
CA GLY A 151 -3.80 1.15 27.74
C GLY A 151 -4.71 0.07 27.17
N ASP A 152 -6.01 0.15 27.47
CA ASP A 152 -7.02 -0.78 26.96
C ASP A 152 -7.53 -0.46 25.55
N ARG A 153 -7.04 0.63 24.93
CA ARG A 153 -7.42 1.02 23.57
C ARG A 153 -6.93 -0.01 22.56
N LEU A 154 -7.74 -0.30 21.54
CA LEU A 154 -7.32 -1.20 20.46
C LEU A 154 -6.26 -0.57 19.54
N PHE A 155 -6.22 0.76 19.46
CA PHE A 155 -5.29 1.51 18.61
C PHE A 155 -5.15 2.98 19.02
N ALA A 156 -4.07 3.61 18.55
CA ALA A 156 -3.82 5.05 18.68
C ALA A 156 -2.94 5.55 17.51
N ASP A 157 -2.88 6.87 17.35
CA ASP A 157 -1.96 7.58 16.45
C ASP A 157 -2.06 7.22 14.95
N PHE A 158 -3.23 6.74 14.50
CA PHE A 158 -3.49 6.55 13.08
C PHE A 158 -3.58 7.92 12.39
N ALA A 159 -2.48 8.34 11.79
CA ALA A 159 -2.36 9.56 11.02
C ALA A 159 -1.72 9.27 9.66
N GLY A 160 -2.34 9.78 8.60
CA GLY A 160 -1.74 9.70 7.26
C GLY A 160 -0.59 10.70 7.13
N GLN A 161 0.60 10.21 6.83
CA GLN A 161 1.69 11.01 6.31
C GLN A 161 1.55 11.07 4.79
N MET A 162 1.13 12.23 4.27
CA MET A 162 1.09 12.46 2.83
C MET A 162 2.44 12.95 2.33
N GLY A 163 2.86 12.46 1.16
CA GLY A 163 3.95 13.08 0.41
C GLY A 163 5.34 12.57 0.75
N MET A 164 5.47 11.37 1.34
CA MET A 164 6.76 10.70 1.29
C MET A 164 7.08 10.44 -0.18
N THR A 165 8.28 10.82 -0.60
CA THR A 165 8.67 10.78 -2.00
C THR A 165 9.60 9.59 -2.20
N ASP A 166 9.26 8.70 -3.14
CA ASP A 166 10.17 7.66 -3.58
C ASP A 166 11.42 8.30 -4.19
N VAL A 167 12.59 8.02 -3.62
CA VAL A 167 13.86 8.59 -4.10
C VAL A 167 14.24 8.09 -5.51
N ASN A 168 13.68 6.97 -5.94
CA ASN A 168 13.92 6.39 -7.26
C ASN A 168 13.19 7.14 -8.36
N THR A 169 11.88 7.34 -8.20
CA THR A 169 10.97 7.87 -9.22
C THR A 169 10.54 9.31 -8.98
N ARG A 170 10.71 9.82 -7.76
CA ARG A 170 10.15 11.08 -7.25
C ARG A 170 8.63 11.14 -7.21
N ASN A 171 7.95 10.00 -7.28
CA ASN A 171 6.52 9.97 -7.07
C ASN A 171 6.20 10.05 -5.57
N SER A 172 5.10 10.71 -5.27
CA SER A 172 4.56 10.77 -3.91
C SER A 172 3.79 9.50 -3.60
N MET A 173 3.97 8.98 -2.40
CA MET A 173 3.16 7.92 -1.82
C MET A 173 2.45 8.42 -0.56
N SER A 174 1.35 7.76 -0.25
CA SER A 174 0.69 7.92 1.04
C SER A 174 1.18 6.85 1.99
N VAL A 175 1.44 7.24 3.23
CA VAL A 175 1.85 6.34 4.29
C VAL A 175 0.94 6.54 5.49
N LEU A 176 0.70 5.47 6.22
CA LEU A 176 0.06 5.50 7.52
C LEU A 176 0.90 4.68 8.50
N THR A 177 1.20 5.29 9.64
CA THR A 177 1.70 4.60 10.83
C THR A 177 0.64 4.65 11.93
N GLY A 178 0.77 3.78 12.92
CA GLY A 178 -0.10 3.78 14.09
C GLY A 178 0.32 2.73 15.10
N ARG A 179 -0.31 2.76 16.27
CA ARG A 179 -0.13 1.77 17.34
C ARG A 179 -1.38 0.91 17.46
N VAL A 180 -1.19 -0.37 17.76
CA VAL A 180 -2.28 -1.33 17.94
C VAL A 180 -2.04 -2.20 19.18
N SER A 181 -3.14 -2.64 19.79
CA SER A 181 -3.09 -3.55 20.92
C SER A 181 -2.71 -4.97 20.48
N PRO A 182 -2.20 -5.82 21.38
CA PRO A 182 -1.94 -7.24 21.10
C PRO A 182 -3.19 -8.06 20.71
N LYS A 183 -4.40 -7.51 20.89
CA LYS A 183 -5.64 -8.17 20.45
C LYS A 183 -5.84 -8.10 18.94
N VAL A 184 -5.13 -7.20 18.25
CA VAL A 184 -5.28 -6.95 16.82
C VAL A 184 -4.30 -7.84 16.04
N GLY A 185 -4.83 -8.79 15.27
CA GLY A 185 -4.05 -9.66 14.39
C GLY A 185 -3.94 -9.13 12.95
N LYS A 186 -4.91 -8.33 12.48
CA LYS A 186 -4.87 -7.73 11.14
C LYS A 186 -5.47 -6.33 11.12
N VAL A 187 -4.89 -5.48 10.28
CA VAL A 187 -5.35 -4.10 10.05
C VAL A 187 -5.54 -3.87 8.56
N VAL A 188 -6.70 -3.33 8.17
CA VAL A 188 -7.00 -2.94 6.79
C VAL A 188 -7.39 -1.46 6.74
N ILE A 189 -6.70 -0.70 5.91
CA ILE A 189 -6.95 0.72 5.66
C ILE A 189 -7.80 0.81 4.40
N GLY A 190 -8.97 1.44 4.50
CA GLY A 190 -9.73 1.84 3.33
C GLY A 190 -9.45 3.30 2.98
N THR A 191 -9.20 3.58 1.70
CA THR A 191 -8.86 4.92 1.21
C THR A 191 -10.06 5.59 0.52
N GLU A 192 -9.97 6.90 0.28
CA GLU A 192 -11.01 7.68 -0.42
C GLU A 192 -11.20 7.27 -1.89
N ASP A 193 -10.14 6.78 -2.54
CA ASP A 193 -10.15 6.24 -3.91
C ASP A 193 -10.57 4.77 -3.99
N GLY A 194 -10.96 4.17 -2.87
CA GLY A 194 -11.55 2.82 -2.82
C GLY A 194 -10.56 1.66 -2.72
N LEU A 195 -9.27 1.94 -2.47
CA LEU A 195 -8.30 0.89 -2.17
C LEU A 195 -8.53 0.34 -0.76
N GLU A 196 -8.34 -0.97 -0.61
CA GLU A 196 -8.22 -1.63 0.68
C GLU A 196 -6.78 -2.13 0.82
N VAL A 197 -6.04 -1.56 1.77
CA VAL A 197 -4.61 -1.84 1.98
C VAL A 197 -4.46 -2.57 3.31
N THR A 198 -3.96 -3.81 3.28
CA THR A 198 -3.62 -4.53 4.51
C THR A 198 -2.31 -3.96 5.05
N ALA A 199 -2.28 -3.54 6.32
CA ALA A 199 -1.07 -3.06 6.96
C ALA A 199 -0.17 -4.23 7.38
N THR A 200 1.13 -3.99 7.47
CA THR A 200 2.02 -4.85 8.24
C THR A 200 1.92 -4.47 9.72
N VAL A 201 1.76 -5.47 10.58
CA VAL A 201 1.68 -5.32 12.05
C VAL A 201 2.92 -5.95 12.68
N GLY A 202 3.54 -5.29 13.65
CA GLY A 202 4.71 -5.80 14.37
C GLY A 202 4.98 -5.00 15.64
N ASN A 203 5.31 -5.68 16.75
CA ASN A 203 5.69 -5.07 18.02
C ASN A 203 4.73 -3.97 18.53
N GLY A 204 3.41 -4.14 18.31
CA GLY A 204 2.39 -3.15 18.72
C GLY A 204 2.28 -1.93 17.81
N TRP A 205 2.92 -1.96 16.64
CA TRP A 205 2.92 -0.92 15.63
C TRP A 205 2.40 -1.42 14.29
N VAL A 206 1.95 -0.50 13.46
CA VAL A 206 1.51 -0.79 12.09
C VAL A 206 2.12 0.17 11.09
N VAL A 207 2.34 -0.35 9.88
CA VAL A 207 2.74 0.45 8.70
C VAL A 207 1.90 0.01 7.51
N ALA A 208 1.37 0.98 6.77
CA ALA A 208 0.76 0.76 5.46
C ALA A 208 1.14 1.88 4.51
N TRP A 209 1.23 1.56 3.22
CA TRP A 209 1.47 2.57 2.19
C TRP A 209 0.87 2.15 0.86
N TRP A 210 0.56 3.14 0.03
CA TRP A 210 -0.03 2.92 -1.29
C TRP A 210 0.40 3.98 -2.31
N PRO A 211 0.41 3.61 -3.61
CA PRO A 211 0.89 4.43 -4.72
C PRO A 211 -0.16 5.43 -5.22
N SER A 212 -0.95 6.01 -4.31
CA SER A 212 -1.93 7.02 -4.67
C SER A 212 -1.97 8.13 -3.63
N LEU A 213 -2.57 9.26 -4.01
CA LEU A 213 -2.85 10.39 -3.11
C LEU A 213 -4.20 10.25 -2.40
N GLY A 214 -4.89 9.11 -2.57
CA GLY A 214 -6.14 8.83 -1.87
C GLY A 214 -5.90 8.85 -0.36
N LYS A 215 -6.62 9.69 0.37
CA LYS A 215 -6.44 9.80 1.81
C LYS A 215 -6.97 8.54 2.51
N PRO A 216 -6.38 8.15 3.66
CA PRO A 216 -6.98 7.10 4.48
C PRO A 216 -8.34 7.59 4.99
N LYS A 217 -9.39 6.81 4.71
CA LYS A 217 -10.77 7.13 5.07
C LYS A 217 -11.18 6.43 6.37
N HIS A 218 -10.81 5.16 6.52
CA HIS A 218 -11.13 4.37 7.70
C HIS A 218 -10.10 3.25 7.94
N VAL A 219 -10.06 2.75 9.16
CA VAL A 219 -9.34 1.54 9.56
C VAL A 219 -10.35 0.47 10.01
N ARG A 220 -10.09 -0.78 9.61
CA ARG A 220 -10.75 -1.97 10.16
C ARG A 220 -9.71 -2.84 10.85
N LEU A 221 -10.00 -3.20 12.09
CA LEU A 221 -9.18 -4.05 12.94
C LEU A 221 -9.84 -5.40 13.06
N TYR A 222 -9.02 -6.44 12.97
CA TYR A 222 -9.43 -7.82 13.10
C TYR A 222 -8.60 -8.51 14.18
N ASP A 223 -9.18 -9.48 14.86
CA ASP A 223 -8.44 -10.42 15.69
C ASP A 223 -7.72 -11.47 14.84
N GLU A 224 -6.94 -12.34 15.49
CA GLU A 224 -6.22 -13.46 14.86
C GLU A 224 -7.14 -14.48 14.17
N ALA A 225 -8.40 -14.60 14.62
CA ALA A 225 -9.39 -15.50 14.02
C ALA A 225 -10.09 -14.87 12.80
N GLY A 226 -9.79 -13.60 12.48
CA GLY A 226 -10.43 -12.84 11.40
C GLY A 226 -11.76 -12.19 11.82
N GLY A 227 -12.11 -12.22 13.10
CA GLY A 227 -13.26 -11.50 13.64
C GLY A 227 -13.02 -9.99 13.62
N VAL A 228 -14.02 -9.21 13.21
CA VAL A 228 -13.92 -7.74 13.22
C VAL A 228 -13.99 -7.25 14.66
N LEU A 229 -12.93 -6.59 15.12
CA LEU A 229 -12.88 -5.95 16.44
C LEU A 229 -13.49 -4.55 16.39
N GLN A 230 -13.09 -3.75 15.40
CA GLN A 230 -13.53 -2.36 15.28
C GLN A 230 -13.36 -1.82 13.85
N THR A 231 -14.25 -0.91 13.47
CA THR A 231 -14.07 -0.04 12.29
C THR A 231 -14.12 1.41 12.74
N SER A 232 -13.22 2.28 12.26
CA SER A 232 -13.18 3.69 12.69
C SER A 232 -12.69 4.62 11.58
N PRO A 233 -13.23 5.85 11.48
CA PRO A 233 -12.77 6.83 10.51
C PRO A 233 -11.36 7.34 10.84
N ILE A 234 -10.63 7.77 9.81
CA ILE A 234 -9.32 8.43 9.93
C ILE A 234 -9.46 9.90 9.47
N PRO A 235 -8.84 10.89 10.13
CA PRO A 235 -8.00 10.76 11.32
C PRO A 235 -8.84 10.39 12.54
N VAL A 236 -8.22 9.57 13.39
CA VAL A 236 -8.83 9.19 14.66
C VAL A 236 -8.72 10.41 15.57
N ARG A 237 -9.82 11.16 15.71
CA ARG A 237 -9.85 12.29 16.64
C ARG A 237 -9.62 11.74 18.05
N VAL A 238 -8.47 12.02 18.63
CA VAL A 238 -8.23 11.83 20.06
C VAL A 238 -9.19 12.78 20.77
N ARG A 239 -10.20 12.24 21.46
CA ARG A 239 -10.96 12.98 22.45
C ARG A 239 -10.31 12.77 23.80
#